data_AF-R0IM88-F1
#
_entry.id   AF-R0IM88-F1
#
_cell.length_a   1.000
_cell.length_b   1.000
_cell.length_c   1.000
_cell.angle_alpha   90.00
_cell.angle_beta   90.00
_cell.angle_gamma   90.00
#
_symmetry.space_group_name_H-M   'P 1'
#
loop_
_entity.id
_entity.type
_entity.pdbx_description
1 polymer ?
#
loop_
_entity_poly.entity_id
_entity_poly.type
_entity_poly.pdbx_seq_one_letter_code
_entity_poly.pdbx_strand_id
1 'polypeptide(L)'
;MPGQVYYSYAKDILRCKLGECNIPVAQALTLAALYTNQNGMLQDSLAHLCIARDIYRDVVRKLTERSSTSISEETKRSFWIYQDLACGINNCCSLISSNPFPDHWNTLLPEGSEGQFSESVYWTRVSLRILLNALRDFARPHFPTTREIDEKDLCALEELANRQIAMLEVWRKNLTSQLTWNGTEPPSTDPLLASLRAEFSEGMAELLRPYLDIMRYALHSTVHSTENELSEGQQGILRVLLYWEKYALSSFVSFDRVGAASDSTYEIYQSTSDSSVMLSNPISKMHTQVTPQFKTVLIFRAIRSSAIYPLIAKRTELTDEVMETLRRRTIKRLSEFQPGHRTLTQDLRALNKLWLLENQVSSVELIGVCNLA
;
A
#
# COMPACT_ATOMS: atom_id res chain seq x y z
N MET A 1 -11.05 -18.56 -23.72
CA MET A 1 -11.89 -17.82 -22.76
C MET A 1 -12.88 -16.94 -23.53
N PRO A 2 -14.19 -17.02 -23.30
CA PRO A 2 -15.19 -16.23 -24.04
C PRO A 2 -14.92 -14.72 -24.03
N GLY A 3 -14.42 -14.17 -22.92
CA GLY A 3 -14.08 -12.75 -22.79
C GLY A 3 -12.97 -12.24 -23.73
N GLN A 4 -12.05 -13.10 -24.18
CA GLN A 4 -10.95 -12.68 -25.06
C GLN A 4 -11.44 -12.30 -26.46
N VAL A 5 -12.48 -12.98 -26.96
CA VAL A 5 -13.08 -12.70 -28.27
C VAL A 5 -13.81 -11.34 -28.23
N TYR A 6 -14.56 -11.07 -27.17
CA TYR A 6 -15.18 -9.76 -26.97
C TYR A 6 -14.13 -8.65 -26.81
N TYR A 7 -13.06 -8.93 -26.07
CA TYR A 7 -11.95 -7.99 -25.91
C TYR A 7 -11.22 -7.71 -27.22
N SER A 8 -11.00 -8.71 -28.09
CA SER A 8 -10.38 -8.48 -29.41
C SER A 8 -11.23 -7.55 -30.28
N TYR A 9 -12.55 -7.76 -30.32
CA TYR A 9 -13.46 -6.85 -31.03
C TYR A 9 -13.45 -5.44 -30.42
N ALA A 10 -13.47 -5.33 -29.09
CA ALA A 10 -13.38 -4.04 -28.41
C ALA A 10 -12.05 -3.33 -28.68
N LYS A 11 -10.94 -4.08 -28.78
CA LYS A 11 -9.60 -3.55 -29.10
C LYS A 11 -9.56 -3.00 -30.53
N ASP A 12 -10.20 -3.68 -31.48
CA ASP A 12 -10.29 -3.18 -32.87
C ASP A 12 -11.10 -1.89 -32.96
N ILE A 13 -12.22 -1.80 -32.24
CA ILE A 13 -13.02 -0.57 -32.14
C ILE A 13 -12.19 0.55 -31.49
N LEU A 14 -11.51 0.25 -30.38
CA LEU A 14 -10.63 1.20 -29.68
C LEU A 14 -9.52 1.71 -30.60
N ARG A 15 -8.89 0.85 -31.41
CA ARG A 15 -7.85 1.24 -32.37
C ARG A 15 -8.33 2.27 -33.37
N CYS A 16 -9.56 2.14 -33.87
CA CYS A 16 -10.16 3.13 -34.77
C CYS A 16 -10.46 4.47 -34.08
N LYS A 17 -10.53 4.48 -32.75
CA LYS A 17 -10.89 5.63 -31.91
C LYS A 17 -9.70 6.29 -31.20
N LEU A 18 -8.50 5.72 -31.29
CA LEU A 18 -7.28 6.22 -30.63
C LEU A 18 -6.87 7.66 -31.05
N GLY A 19 -7.36 8.15 -32.19
CA GLY A 19 -7.15 9.53 -32.62
C GLY A 19 -8.14 10.54 -32.01
N GLU A 20 -9.17 10.09 -31.30
CA GLU A 20 -10.18 10.95 -30.68
C GLU A 20 -9.81 11.28 -29.23
N CYS A 21 -9.62 12.57 -28.91
CA CYS A 21 -9.38 13.03 -27.54
C CYS A 21 -10.71 13.38 -26.83
N ASN A 22 -11.48 12.37 -26.43
CA ASN A 22 -12.74 12.55 -25.68
C ASN A 22 -12.87 11.59 -24.48
N ILE A 23 -13.74 11.93 -23.52
CA ILE A 23 -13.92 11.18 -22.27
C ILE A 23 -14.37 9.72 -22.48
N PRO A 24 -15.31 9.39 -23.38
CA PRO A 24 -15.69 8.00 -23.64
C PRO A 24 -14.51 7.11 -24.08
N VAL A 25 -13.58 7.63 -24.88
CA VAL A 25 -12.37 6.90 -25.27
C VAL A 25 -11.46 6.67 -24.06
N ALA A 26 -11.27 7.67 -23.20
CA ALA A 26 -10.47 7.51 -21.97
C ALA A 26 -11.09 6.48 -21.00
N GLN A 27 -12.42 6.49 -20.86
CA GLN A 27 -13.18 5.49 -20.09
C GLN A 27 -12.97 4.08 -20.65
N ALA A 28 -13.13 3.90 -21.96
CA ALA A 28 -12.97 2.62 -22.61
C ALA A 28 -11.53 2.09 -22.51
N LEU A 29 -10.52 2.96 -22.61
CA LEU A 29 -9.12 2.61 -22.38
C LEU A 29 -8.85 2.20 -20.92
N THR A 30 -9.47 2.88 -19.95
CA THR A 30 -9.35 2.52 -18.52
C THR A 30 -9.95 1.13 -18.25
N LEU A 31 -11.10 0.80 -18.86
CA LEU A 31 -11.70 -0.53 -18.78
C LEU A 31 -10.86 -1.59 -19.50
N ALA A 32 -10.29 -1.25 -20.66
CA ALA A 32 -9.37 -2.13 -21.38
C ALA A 32 -8.11 -2.43 -20.55
N ALA A 33 -7.57 -1.41 -19.87
CA ALA A 33 -6.47 -1.56 -18.94
C ALA A 33 -6.85 -2.55 -17.82
N LEU A 34 -8.01 -2.35 -17.18
CA LEU A 34 -8.51 -3.22 -16.12
C LEU A 34 -8.59 -4.68 -16.58
N TYR A 35 -9.17 -4.92 -17.76
CA TYR A 35 -9.29 -6.27 -18.30
C TYR A 35 -7.91 -6.90 -18.58
N THR A 36 -7.00 -6.18 -19.23
CA THR A 36 -5.64 -6.70 -19.50
C THR A 36 -4.85 -6.96 -18.22
N ASN A 37 -5.01 -6.11 -17.21
CA ASN A 37 -4.46 -6.26 -15.88
C ASN A 37 -4.97 -7.54 -15.20
N GLN A 38 -6.29 -7.80 -15.23
CA GLN A 38 -6.88 -9.03 -14.68
C GLN A 38 -6.34 -10.31 -15.32
N ASN A 39 -5.87 -10.23 -16.56
CA ASN A 39 -5.28 -11.36 -17.29
C ASN A 39 -3.73 -11.41 -17.21
N GLY A 40 -3.10 -10.59 -16.35
CA GLY A 40 -1.65 -10.55 -16.18
C GLY A 40 -0.88 -9.85 -17.32
N MET A 41 -1.58 -9.18 -18.24
CA MET A 41 -1.00 -8.46 -19.37
C MET A 41 -0.63 -7.02 -18.98
N LEU A 42 0.37 -6.89 -18.10
CA LEU A 42 0.80 -5.62 -17.51
C LEU A 42 1.21 -4.54 -18.52
N GLN A 43 1.98 -4.91 -19.53
CA GLN A 43 2.48 -3.97 -20.53
C GLN A 43 1.34 -3.40 -21.38
N ASP A 44 0.40 -4.25 -21.79
CA ASP A 44 -0.81 -3.82 -22.49
C ASP A 44 -1.67 -2.92 -21.59
N SER A 45 -1.82 -3.27 -20.31
CA SER A 45 -2.54 -2.43 -19.35
C SER A 45 -1.89 -1.06 -19.19
N LEU A 46 -0.56 -1.00 -19.07
CA LEU A 46 0.19 0.24 -18.95
C LEU A 46 0.04 1.10 -20.22
N ALA A 47 0.09 0.48 -21.41
CA ALA A 47 -0.09 1.18 -22.66
C ALA A 47 -1.47 1.86 -22.76
N HIS A 48 -2.55 1.14 -22.39
CA HIS A 48 -3.89 1.73 -22.35
C HIS A 48 -3.99 2.90 -21.36
N LEU A 49 -3.38 2.77 -20.18
CA LEU A 49 -3.37 3.85 -19.19
C LEU A 49 -2.58 5.07 -19.66
N CYS A 50 -1.42 4.90 -20.28
CA CYS A 50 -0.65 6.02 -20.81
C CYS A 50 -1.44 6.84 -21.82
N ILE A 51 -2.24 6.18 -22.67
CA ILE A 51 -3.10 6.86 -23.63
C ILE A 51 -4.29 7.53 -22.91
N ALA A 52 -4.94 6.82 -21.98
CA ALA A 52 -6.05 7.39 -21.19
C ALA A 52 -5.61 8.64 -20.42
N ARG A 53 -4.41 8.62 -19.82
CA ARG A 53 -3.78 9.76 -19.15
C ARG A 53 -3.72 10.99 -20.05
N ASP A 54 -3.21 10.81 -21.25
CA ASP A 54 -2.99 11.93 -22.17
C ASP A 54 -4.33 12.55 -22.60
N ILE A 55 -5.37 11.73 -22.77
CA ILE A 55 -6.74 12.20 -23.03
C ILE A 55 -7.34 12.92 -21.82
N TYR A 56 -7.26 12.35 -20.60
CA TYR A 56 -7.74 13.03 -19.39
C TYR A 56 -7.07 14.39 -19.22
N ARG A 57 -5.74 14.44 -19.38
CA ARG A 57 -4.95 15.68 -19.28
C ARG A 57 -5.41 16.73 -20.29
N ASP A 58 -5.65 16.33 -21.54
CA ASP A 58 -6.10 17.24 -22.59
C ASP A 58 -7.50 17.79 -22.31
N VAL A 59 -8.42 16.95 -21.85
CA VAL A 59 -9.78 17.36 -21.51
C VAL A 59 -9.79 18.35 -20.35
N VAL A 60 -9.07 18.09 -19.26
CA VAL A 60 -9.02 19.01 -18.12
C VAL A 60 -8.35 20.33 -18.48
N ARG A 61 -7.26 20.31 -19.24
CA ARG A 61 -6.62 21.53 -19.74
C ARG A 61 -7.61 22.41 -20.51
N LYS A 62 -8.37 21.82 -21.44
CA LYS A 62 -9.40 22.52 -22.22
C LYS A 62 -10.53 23.08 -21.34
N LEU A 63 -10.85 22.43 -20.24
CA LEU A 63 -11.90 22.88 -19.30
C LEU A 63 -11.41 24.05 -18.43
N THR A 64 -10.15 24.00 -17.96
CA THR A 64 -9.53 25.10 -17.22
C THR A 64 -9.36 26.37 -18.08
N GLU A 65 -9.03 26.20 -19.36
CA GLU A 65 -8.90 27.31 -20.33
C GLU A 65 -10.25 27.97 -20.70
N ARG A 66 -11.38 27.26 -20.55
CA ARG A 66 -12.71 27.71 -21.04
C ARG A 66 -13.66 28.26 -19.97
N SER A 67 -13.27 28.28 -18.70
CA SER A 67 -13.97 28.89 -17.55
C SER A 67 -15.49 28.68 -17.41
N SER A 68 -16.12 27.70 -18.09
CA SER A 68 -17.60 27.68 -18.18
C SER A 68 -18.28 26.30 -18.32
N THR A 69 -17.59 25.19 -18.07
CA THR A 69 -18.27 23.88 -17.96
C THR A 69 -17.78 23.12 -16.73
N SER A 70 -18.70 22.79 -15.81
CA SER A 70 -18.43 21.88 -14.71
C SER A 70 -18.10 20.49 -15.29
N ILE A 71 -17.05 19.86 -14.77
CA ILE A 71 -16.71 18.48 -15.12
C ILE A 71 -17.85 17.59 -14.63
N SER A 72 -18.36 16.71 -15.49
CA SER A 72 -19.43 15.77 -15.10
C SER A 72 -18.95 14.81 -14.00
N GLU A 73 -19.85 14.39 -13.12
CA GLU A 73 -19.52 13.48 -12.02
C GLU A 73 -19.01 12.11 -12.54
N GLU A 74 -19.53 11.63 -13.67
CA GLU A 74 -19.03 10.42 -14.34
C GLU A 74 -17.59 10.58 -14.82
N THR A 75 -17.22 11.78 -15.27
CA THR A 75 -15.86 12.08 -15.70
C THR A 75 -14.92 12.08 -14.50
N LYS A 76 -15.32 12.69 -13.38
CA LYS A 76 -14.56 12.66 -12.11
C LYS A 76 -14.39 11.21 -11.61
N ARG A 77 -15.47 10.44 -11.55
CA ARG A 77 -15.45 8.99 -11.18
C ARG A 77 -14.47 8.22 -12.05
N SER A 78 -14.58 8.39 -13.37
CA SER A 78 -13.73 7.66 -14.30
C SER A 78 -12.26 8.02 -14.16
N PHE A 79 -11.93 9.28 -13.89
CA PHE A 79 -10.57 9.71 -13.64
C PHE A 79 -9.99 9.04 -12.39
N TRP A 80 -10.74 9.00 -11.29
CA TRP A 80 -10.29 8.36 -10.07
C TRP A 80 -10.10 6.84 -10.24
N ILE A 81 -10.94 6.17 -11.04
CA ILE A 81 -10.78 4.74 -11.36
C ILE A 81 -9.48 4.52 -12.14
N TYR A 82 -9.21 5.39 -13.12
CA TYR A 82 -7.94 5.41 -13.84
C TYR A 82 -6.76 5.58 -12.87
N GLN A 83 -6.85 6.51 -11.92
CA GLN A 83 -5.79 6.79 -10.95
C GLN A 83 -5.52 5.60 -10.03
N ASP A 84 -6.58 4.94 -9.53
CA ASP A 84 -6.46 3.70 -8.74
C ASP A 84 -5.73 2.59 -9.52
N LEU A 85 -6.09 2.42 -10.80
CA LEU A 85 -5.48 1.43 -11.66
C LEU A 85 -4.00 1.76 -11.97
N ALA A 86 -3.71 3.02 -12.25
CA ALA A 86 -2.37 3.53 -12.54
C ALA A 86 -1.43 3.43 -11.33
N CYS A 87 -1.89 3.82 -10.14
CA CYS A 87 -1.13 3.66 -8.90
C CYS A 87 -0.78 2.19 -8.64
N GLY A 88 -1.74 1.28 -8.82
CA GLY A 88 -1.50 -0.16 -8.69
C GLY A 88 -0.40 -0.67 -9.61
N ILE A 89 -0.41 -0.29 -10.90
CA ILE A 89 0.61 -0.72 -11.86
C ILE A 89 1.97 -0.07 -11.59
N ASN A 90 1.99 1.20 -11.17
CA ASN A 90 3.24 1.87 -10.83
C ASN A 90 3.99 1.17 -9.69
N ASN A 91 3.26 0.70 -8.68
CA ASN A 91 3.81 -0.09 -7.57
C ASN A 91 4.43 -1.43 -8.05
N CYS A 92 4.04 -1.94 -9.22
CA CYS A 92 4.54 -3.22 -9.74
C CYS A 92 5.83 -3.10 -10.52
N CYS A 93 5.95 -2.01 -11.26
CA CYS A 93 6.99 -1.90 -12.27
C CYS A 93 8.26 -1.24 -11.73
N SER A 94 8.24 -0.56 -10.57
CA SER A 94 9.36 0.26 -10.05
C SER A 94 9.99 1.20 -11.11
N LEU A 95 9.31 1.43 -12.24
CA LEU A 95 9.90 1.84 -13.51
C LEU A 95 9.62 3.30 -13.85
N ILE A 96 8.77 3.97 -13.07
CA ILE A 96 8.38 5.33 -13.40
C ILE A 96 8.41 6.12 -12.10
N SER A 97 9.30 7.10 -12.04
CA SER A 97 9.00 8.35 -11.35
C SER A 97 7.73 8.88 -12.00
N SER A 98 6.57 8.37 -11.57
CA SER A 98 5.30 8.92 -11.97
C SER A 98 5.33 10.32 -11.38
N ASN A 99 5.69 11.30 -12.21
CA ASN A 99 5.44 12.69 -11.89
C ASN A 99 4.02 12.71 -11.34
N PRO A 100 3.83 13.03 -10.06
CA PRO A 100 2.50 13.09 -9.50
C PRO A 100 1.68 13.99 -10.43
N PHE A 101 0.44 13.58 -10.72
CA PHE A 101 -0.49 14.48 -11.37
C PHE A 101 -0.45 15.83 -10.65
N PRO A 102 -0.45 16.97 -11.36
CA PRO A 102 -0.36 18.26 -10.70
C PRO A 102 -1.45 18.41 -9.63
N ASP A 103 -1.14 19.10 -8.54
CA ASP A 103 -1.97 19.19 -7.32
C ASP A 103 -3.44 19.58 -7.54
N HIS A 104 -3.78 20.23 -8.66
CA HIS A 104 -5.16 20.58 -9.03
C HIS A 104 -6.04 19.39 -9.43
N TRP A 105 -5.50 18.18 -9.59
CA TRP A 105 -6.31 16.97 -9.84
C TRP A 105 -6.88 16.38 -8.55
N ASN A 106 -6.19 16.58 -7.41
CA ASN A 106 -6.65 16.13 -6.09
C ASN A 106 -7.87 16.92 -5.59
N THR A 107 -8.20 18.05 -6.22
CA THR A 107 -9.36 18.89 -5.88
C THR A 107 -10.63 18.48 -6.63
N LEU A 108 -10.53 17.56 -7.61
CA LEU A 108 -11.68 17.03 -8.37
C LEU A 108 -12.37 15.90 -7.60
N LEU A 109 -12.78 16.19 -6.36
CA LEU A 109 -13.70 15.33 -5.65
C LEU A 109 -15.09 15.50 -6.29
N PRO A 110 -15.77 14.40 -6.61
CA PRO A 110 -17.19 14.46 -6.94
C PRO A 110 -17.97 15.01 -5.75
N GLU A 111 -18.99 15.78 -6.06
CA GLU A 111 -19.86 16.34 -5.03
C GLU A 111 -20.63 15.17 -4.40
N GLY A 112 -20.62 15.11 -3.06
CA GLY A 112 -21.12 13.98 -2.28
C GLY A 112 -22.56 13.65 -2.67
N SER A 113 -22.72 12.63 -3.50
CA SER A 113 -23.99 11.92 -3.59
C SER A 113 -24.12 11.10 -2.32
N GLU A 114 -25.33 11.04 -1.74
CA GLU A 114 -25.74 10.00 -0.80
C GLU A 114 -25.69 8.64 -1.53
N GLY A 115 -24.47 8.19 -1.82
CA GLY A 115 -24.18 7.10 -2.73
C GLY A 115 -24.41 5.74 -2.10
N GLN A 116 -24.52 4.73 -2.97
CA GLN A 116 -24.52 3.32 -2.55
C GLN A 116 -23.26 3.01 -1.72
N PHE A 117 -23.33 2.04 -0.80
CA PHE A 117 -22.23 1.67 0.10
C PHE A 117 -20.86 1.54 -0.59
N SER A 118 -20.83 0.97 -1.80
CA SER A 118 -19.60 0.85 -2.61
C SER A 118 -18.99 2.19 -3.02
N GLU A 119 -19.82 3.18 -3.32
CA GLU A 119 -19.39 4.53 -3.67
C GLU A 119 -18.86 5.26 -2.42
N SER A 120 -19.53 5.11 -1.27
CA SER A 120 -19.04 5.66 0.00
C SER A 120 -17.69 5.08 0.41
N VAL A 121 -17.50 3.77 0.30
CA VAL A 121 -16.19 3.13 0.55
C VAL A 121 -15.13 3.69 -0.41
N TYR A 122 -15.46 3.81 -1.69
CA TYR A 122 -14.53 4.31 -2.70
C TYR A 122 -14.04 5.74 -2.41
N TRP A 123 -14.97 6.67 -2.14
CA TRP A 123 -14.60 8.05 -1.81
C TRP A 123 -13.86 8.18 -0.49
N THR A 124 -14.18 7.33 0.47
CA THR A 124 -13.43 7.24 1.72
C THR A 124 -11.99 6.83 1.46
N ARG A 125 -11.73 5.81 0.64
CA ARG A 125 -10.37 5.41 0.24
C ARG A 125 -9.64 6.55 -0.49
N VAL A 126 -10.31 7.27 -1.39
CA VAL A 126 -9.74 8.45 -2.05
C VAL A 126 -9.31 9.51 -1.03
N SER A 127 -10.17 9.85 -0.07
CA SER A 127 -9.83 10.82 0.98
C SER A 127 -8.65 10.39 1.85
N LEU A 128 -8.56 9.08 2.16
CA LEU A 128 -7.43 8.50 2.89
C LEU A 128 -6.14 8.70 2.12
N ARG A 129 -6.10 8.41 0.82
CA ARG A 129 -4.90 8.59 -0.02
C ARG A 129 -4.44 10.04 -0.07
N ILE A 130 -5.37 10.98 -0.21
CA ILE A 130 -5.06 12.41 -0.19
C ILE A 130 -4.37 12.77 1.13
N LEU A 131 -4.93 12.32 2.25
CA LEU A 131 -4.34 12.55 3.57
C LEU A 131 -2.96 11.88 3.72
N LEU A 132 -2.81 10.62 3.32
CA LEU A 132 -1.54 9.88 3.37
C LEU A 132 -0.45 10.60 2.55
N ASN A 133 -0.78 11.05 1.34
CA ASN A 133 0.14 11.81 0.50
C ASN A 133 0.54 13.13 1.16
N ALA A 134 -0.43 13.91 1.67
CA ALA A 134 -0.15 15.17 2.36
C ALA A 134 0.73 14.97 3.61
N LEU A 135 0.49 13.92 4.40
CA LEU A 135 1.30 13.59 5.57
C LEU A 135 2.73 13.16 5.20
N ARG A 136 2.89 12.44 4.08
CA ARG A 136 4.20 12.05 3.57
C ARG A 136 4.99 13.26 3.09
N ASP A 137 4.35 14.14 2.33
CA ASP A 137 4.98 15.36 1.81
C ASP A 137 5.31 16.34 2.95
N PHE A 138 4.47 16.39 3.99
CA PHE A 138 4.73 17.14 5.22
C PHE A 138 5.96 16.62 6.00
N ALA A 139 6.14 15.29 6.08
CA ALA A 139 7.25 14.70 6.83
C ALA A 139 8.57 14.71 6.07
N ARG A 140 8.55 14.65 4.73
CA ARG A 140 9.75 14.56 3.88
C ARG A 140 10.87 15.57 4.24
N PRO A 141 10.60 16.87 4.49
CA PRO A 141 11.65 17.85 4.82
C PRO A 141 12.32 17.64 6.18
N HIS A 142 11.65 16.91 7.09
CA HIS A 142 12.11 16.70 8.46
C HIS A 142 13.05 15.48 8.59
N PHE A 143 13.11 14.62 7.58
CA PHE A 143 13.99 13.46 7.60
C PHE A 143 15.43 13.89 7.27
N PRO A 144 16.41 13.56 8.14
CA PRO A 144 17.79 13.98 7.93
C PRO A 144 18.40 13.31 6.70
N THR A 145 19.05 14.12 5.85
CA THR A 145 19.76 13.66 4.64
C THR A 145 21.22 13.31 4.90
N THR A 146 21.80 13.72 6.03
CA THR A 146 23.19 13.48 6.44
C THR A 146 23.30 13.00 7.89
N ARG A 147 24.44 12.36 8.20
CA ARG A 147 24.58 11.18 9.06
C ARG A 147 24.80 11.41 10.57
N GLU A 148 24.40 12.55 11.12
CA GLU A 148 24.42 12.78 12.57
C GLU A 148 23.02 13.20 13.01
N ILE A 149 22.40 12.38 13.86
CA ILE A 149 21.07 12.60 14.43
C ILE A 149 21.30 12.77 15.92
N ASP A 150 20.99 13.95 16.45
CA ASP A 150 21.12 14.22 17.88
C ASP A 150 19.84 13.85 18.65
N GLU A 151 19.88 13.98 19.97
CA GLU A 151 18.74 13.65 20.83
C GLU A 151 17.51 14.52 20.55
N LYS A 152 17.73 15.80 20.22
CA LYS A 152 16.65 16.73 19.92
C LYS A 152 15.97 16.37 18.60
N ASP A 153 16.73 15.93 17.61
CA ASP A 153 16.22 15.41 16.35
C ASP A 153 15.38 14.15 16.58
N LEU A 154 15.83 13.22 17.44
CA LEU A 154 15.07 12.01 17.77
C LEU A 154 13.73 12.33 18.44
N CYS A 155 13.70 13.26 19.39
CA CYS A 155 12.46 13.71 20.02
C CYS A 155 11.52 14.39 19.00
N ALA A 156 12.05 15.25 18.13
CA ALA A 156 11.26 15.91 17.08
C ALA A 156 10.68 14.91 16.07
N LEU A 157 11.43 13.86 15.74
CA LEU A 157 10.97 12.77 14.86
C LEU A 157 9.88 11.93 15.53
N GLU A 158 9.99 11.65 16.83
CA GLU A 158 8.90 11.02 17.59
C GLU A 158 7.63 11.88 17.56
N GLU A 159 7.74 13.17 17.86
CA GLU A 159 6.60 14.10 17.84
C GLU A 159 5.93 14.14 16.46
N LEU A 160 6.75 14.14 15.39
CA LEU A 160 6.27 14.09 14.01
C LEU A 160 5.49 12.81 13.74
N ALA A 161 6.03 11.65 14.13
CA ALA A 161 5.37 10.35 13.96
C ALA A 161 4.03 10.31 14.73
N ASN A 162 4.04 10.77 15.99
CA ASN A 162 2.84 10.84 16.82
C ASN A 162 1.77 11.77 16.22
N ARG A 163 2.17 12.90 15.62
CA ARG A 163 1.25 13.80 14.91
C ARG A 163 0.65 13.12 13.68
N GLN A 164 1.43 12.40 12.87
CA GLN A 164 0.92 11.65 11.72
C GLN A 164 -0.09 10.59 12.15
N ILE A 165 0.24 9.81 13.19
CA ILE A 165 -0.64 8.78 13.75
C ILE A 165 -1.95 9.42 14.25
N ALA A 166 -1.86 10.50 15.01
CA ALA A 166 -3.02 11.20 15.55
C ALA A 166 -3.96 11.72 14.46
N MET A 167 -3.42 12.29 13.38
CA MET A 167 -4.23 12.81 12.26
C MET A 167 -5.00 11.70 11.54
N LEU A 168 -4.37 10.55 11.30
CA LEU A 168 -5.04 9.39 10.68
C LEU A 168 -6.05 8.74 11.62
N GLU A 169 -5.78 8.72 12.91
CA GLU A 169 -6.74 8.24 13.91
C GLU A 169 -7.98 9.15 14.03
N VAL A 170 -7.80 10.46 13.94
CA VAL A 170 -8.92 11.42 13.85
C VAL A 170 -9.72 11.17 12.58
N TRP A 171 -9.05 10.99 11.43
CA TRP A 171 -9.71 10.64 10.18
C TRP A 171 -10.54 9.36 10.31
N ARG A 172 -9.98 8.31 10.94
CA ARG A 172 -10.68 7.02 11.18
C ARG A 172 -11.90 7.17 12.08
N LYS A 173 -11.82 8.01 13.12
CA LYS A 173 -12.94 8.27 14.05
C LYS A 173 -14.08 9.07 13.41
N ASN A 174 -13.79 9.84 12.36
CA ASN A 174 -14.78 10.64 11.64
C ASN A 174 -15.50 9.88 10.51
N LEU A 175 -15.22 8.58 10.35
CA LEU A 175 -15.93 7.74 9.38
C LEU A 175 -17.40 7.57 9.75
N THR A 176 -18.26 7.44 8.74
CA THR A 176 -19.67 7.12 8.95
C THR A 176 -19.82 5.75 9.61
N SER A 177 -20.89 5.55 10.38
CA SER A 177 -21.11 4.33 11.18
C SER A 177 -21.04 3.03 10.39
N GLN A 178 -21.37 3.06 9.09
CA GLN A 178 -21.29 1.91 8.18
C GLN A 178 -19.84 1.52 7.82
N LEU A 179 -18.90 2.46 7.96
CA LEU A 179 -17.49 2.31 7.60
C LEU A 179 -16.57 2.25 8.82
N THR A 180 -17.09 2.47 10.03
CA THR A 180 -16.30 2.44 11.27
C THR A 180 -15.88 1.02 11.63
N TRP A 181 -14.69 0.89 12.22
CA TRP A 181 -14.26 -0.35 12.85
C TRP A 181 -13.41 -0.07 14.09
N ASN A 182 -13.50 -0.97 15.07
CA ASN A 182 -12.57 -0.99 16.19
C ASN A 182 -11.27 -1.73 15.81
N GLY A 183 -10.14 -1.31 16.38
CA GLY A 183 -8.84 -1.97 16.18
C GLY A 183 -8.75 -3.39 16.75
N THR A 184 -9.73 -3.81 17.56
CA THR A 184 -9.81 -5.16 18.15
C THR A 184 -10.83 -6.07 17.46
N GLU A 185 -11.57 -5.57 16.48
CA GLU A 185 -12.52 -6.39 15.72
C GLU A 185 -11.79 -7.39 14.82
N PRO A 186 -12.38 -8.58 14.58
CA PRO A 186 -11.87 -9.47 13.57
C PRO A 186 -11.91 -8.81 12.17
N PRO A 187 -11.13 -9.30 11.20
CA PRO A 187 -11.14 -8.80 9.84
C PRO A 187 -12.54 -8.82 9.22
N SER A 188 -12.80 -7.90 8.30
CA SER A 188 -14.09 -7.79 7.63
C SER A 188 -14.33 -8.99 6.71
N THR A 189 -15.57 -9.49 6.68
CA THR A 189 -16.03 -10.45 5.67
C THR A 189 -16.42 -9.78 4.36
N ASP A 190 -16.78 -8.50 4.42
CA ASP A 190 -17.05 -7.66 3.26
C ASP A 190 -15.73 -7.24 2.59
N PRO A 191 -15.57 -7.47 1.27
CA PRO A 191 -14.33 -7.21 0.54
C PRO A 191 -14.01 -5.71 0.40
N LEU A 192 -15.02 -4.83 0.34
CA LEU A 192 -14.85 -3.39 0.22
C LEU A 192 -14.34 -2.81 1.53
N LEU A 193 -14.96 -3.18 2.66
CA LEU A 193 -14.52 -2.76 3.98
C LEU A 193 -13.15 -3.37 4.34
N ALA A 194 -12.90 -4.63 3.97
CA ALA A 194 -11.57 -5.25 4.11
C ALA A 194 -10.50 -4.47 3.34
N SER A 195 -10.83 -4.01 2.12
CA SER A 195 -9.92 -3.19 1.32
C SER A 195 -9.64 -1.83 1.95
N LEU A 196 -10.64 -1.18 2.54
CA LEU A 196 -10.47 0.09 3.24
C LEU A 196 -9.58 -0.08 4.48
N ARG A 197 -9.85 -1.10 5.29
CA ARG A 197 -9.04 -1.44 6.49
C ARG A 197 -7.59 -1.74 6.12
N ALA A 198 -7.38 -2.53 5.07
CA ALA A 198 -6.04 -2.85 4.57
C ALA A 198 -5.28 -1.59 4.15
N GLU A 199 -5.91 -0.72 3.36
CA GLU A 199 -5.29 0.50 2.86
C GLU A 199 -4.92 1.48 3.99
N PHE A 200 -5.74 1.55 5.04
CA PHE A 200 -5.41 2.31 6.25
C PHE A 200 -4.18 1.73 6.98
N SER A 201 -4.18 0.43 7.24
CA SER A 201 -3.08 -0.23 7.95
C SER A 201 -1.77 -0.19 7.17
N GLU A 202 -1.82 -0.44 5.87
CA GLU A 202 -0.67 -0.36 4.98
C GLU A 202 -0.16 1.08 4.84
N GLY A 203 -1.06 2.05 4.66
CA GLY A 203 -0.71 3.47 4.60
C GLY A 203 0.00 3.97 5.87
N MET A 204 -0.48 3.55 7.05
CA MET A 204 0.20 3.81 8.32
C MET A 204 1.59 3.17 8.38
N ALA A 205 1.70 1.89 8.01
CA ALA A 205 2.99 1.18 8.01
C ALA A 205 4.00 1.84 7.06
N GLU A 206 3.57 2.25 5.87
CA GLU A 206 4.43 2.94 4.90
C GLU A 206 4.81 4.36 5.36
N LEU A 207 3.92 5.10 6.04
CA LEU A 207 4.26 6.40 6.63
C LEU A 207 5.30 6.29 7.73
N LEU A 208 5.23 5.24 8.55
CA LEU A 208 6.15 5.01 9.67
C LEU A 208 7.44 4.29 9.25
N ARG A 209 7.50 3.76 8.03
CA ARG A 209 8.66 3.02 7.50
C ARG A 209 9.98 3.80 7.51
N PRO A 210 10.04 5.10 7.14
CA PRO A 210 11.30 5.86 7.16
C PRO A 210 11.95 5.94 8.55
N TYR A 211 11.17 5.83 9.62
CA TYR A 211 11.69 5.84 10.99
C TYR A 211 12.50 4.59 11.34
N LEU A 212 12.29 3.47 10.61
CA LEU A 212 13.10 2.26 10.77
C LEU A 212 14.55 2.47 10.32
N ASP A 213 14.74 3.24 9.25
CA ASP A 213 16.08 3.58 8.74
C ASP A 213 16.81 4.51 9.72
N ILE A 214 16.09 5.47 10.32
CA ILE A 214 16.60 6.36 11.37
C ILE A 214 17.03 5.54 12.59
N MET A 215 16.20 4.60 13.02
CA MET A 215 16.47 3.75 14.16
C MET A 215 17.78 2.97 14.01
N ARG A 216 18.13 2.55 12.79
CA ARG A 216 19.41 1.88 12.51
C ARG A 216 20.61 2.75 12.91
N TYR A 217 20.52 4.07 12.72
CA TYR A 217 21.57 5.01 13.09
C TYR A 217 21.49 5.37 14.57
N ALA A 218 20.29 5.66 15.08
CA ALA A 218 20.05 6.09 16.44
C ALA A 218 20.46 5.05 17.50
N LEU A 219 20.38 3.76 17.16
CA LEU A 219 20.69 2.64 18.06
C LEU A 219 22.04 1.97 17.75
N HIS A 220 22.85 2.51 16.83
CA HIS A 220 24.18 1.95 16.54
C HIS A 220 25.20 2.30 17.64
N SER A 221 24.99 3.40 18.37
CA SER A 221 25.88 3.90 19.43
C SER A 221 25.69 3.19 20.78
N THR A 222 24.53 2.55 21.00
CA THR A 222 24.18 1.85 22.26
C THR A 222 24.74 0.43 22.34
N VAL A 223 25.22 -0.14 21.22
CA VAL A 223 25.80 -1.51 21.17
C VAL A 223 27.20 -1.57 21.84
N HIS A 224 27.80 -0.43 22.19
CA HIS A 224 29.16 -0.35 22.75
C HIS A 224 29.28 0.20 24.17
N SER A 225 28.19 0.60 24.85
CA SER A 225 28.25 1.05 26.24
C SER A 225 27.49 0.12 27.17
N THR A 226 28.18 -0.38 28.18
CA THR A 226 27.69 -1.37 29.14
C THR A 226 26.82 -0.79 30.26
N GLU A 227 26.51 0.51 30.24
CA GLU A 227 25.86 1.20 31.37
C GLU A 227 24.70 2.16 31.06
N ASN A 228 24.35 2.48 29.81
CA ASN A 228 23.42 3.61 29.58
C ASN A 228 21.96 3.19 29.34
N GLU A 229 21.08 3.71 30.21
CA GLU A 229 19.66 3.87 29.94
C GLU A 229 19.46 4.54 28.56
N LEU A 230 18.51 4.03 27.78
CA LEU A 230 18.15 4.62 26.49
C LEU A 230 17.68 6.07 26.71
N SER A 231 18.15 6.97 25.86
CA SER A 231 17.71 8.37 25.87
C SER A 231 16.20 8.49 25.58
N GLU A 232 15.60 9.63 25.90
CA GLU A 232 14.16 9.86 25.71
C GLU A 232 13.77 9.71 24.24
N GLY A 233 14.56 10.30 23.34
CA GLY A 233 14.40 10.21 21.89
C GLY A 233 14.61 8.79 21.37
N GLN A 234 15.60 8.04 21.88
CA GLN A 234 15.77 6.62 21.53
C GLN A 234 14.57 5.78 21.96
N GLN A 235 14.05 5.99 23.17
CA GLN A 235 12.83 5.34 23.63
C GLN A 235 11.61 5.74 22.77
N GLY A 236 11.56 6.98 22.34
CA GLY A 236 10.56 7.52 21.41
C GLY A 236 10.53 6.80 20.08
N ILE A 237 11.69 6.67 19.44
CA ILE A 237 11.80 5.94 18.17
C ILE A 237 11.46 4.45 18.33
N LEU A 238 11.78 3.83 19.47
CA LEU A 238 11.33 2.47 19.77
C LEU A 238 9.80 2.36 19.90
N ARG A 239 9.12 3.39 20.43
CA ARG A 239 7.65 3.43 20.43
C ARG A 239 7.10 3.51 19.00
N VAL A 240 7.72 4.32 18.15
CA VAL A 240 7.36 4.41 16.72
C VAL A 240 7.52 3.07 16.01
N LEU A 241 8.57 2.31 16.32
CA LEU A 241 8.75 0.95 15.81
C LEU A 241 7.58 0.02 16.20
N LEU A 242 7.16 0.05 17.47
CA LEU A 242 6.04 -0.78 17.94
C LEU A 242 4.72 -0.38 17.26
N TYR A 243 4.51 0.90 16.97
CA TYR A 243 3.37 1.34 16.16
C TYR A 243 3.46 0.83 14.72
N TRP A 244 4.63 0.95 14.09
CA TRP A 244 4.87 0.40 12.76
C TRP A 244 4.57 -1.10 12.71
N GLU A 245 5.08 -1.86 13.67
CA GLU A 245 4.85 -3.31 13.79
C GLU A 245 3.35 -3.63 13.87
N LYS A 246 2.62 -2.94 14.75
CA LYS A 246 1.18 -3.12 14.92
C LYS A 246 0.41 -2.91 13.61
N TYR A 247 0.68 -1.83 12.89
CA TYR A 247 -0.01 -1.53 11.63
C TYR A 247 0.42 -2.48 10.51
N ALA A 248 1.71 -2.83 10.47
CA ALA A 248 2.25 -3.82 9.56
C ALA A 248 1.55 -5.18 9.76
N LEU A 249 1.44 -5.70 10.98
CA LEU A 249 0.71 -6.95 11.30
C LEU A 249 -0.78 -6.84 10.95
N SER A 250 -1.42 -5.69 11.22
CA SER A 250 -2.83 -5.44 10.86
C SER A 250 -3.07 -5.50 9.35
N SER A 251 -2.08 -5.10 8.53
CA SER A 251 -2.17 -5.21 7.08
C SER A 251 -2.21 -6.66 6.59
N PHE A 252 -1.60 -7.61 7.33
CA PHE A 252 -1.65 -9.03 6.96
C PHE A 252 -3.07 -9.57 7.08
N VAL A 253 -3.74 -9.28 8.19
CA VAL A 253 -5.00 -9.92 8.56
C VAL A 253 -6.22 -9.32 7.86
N SER A 254 -6.12 -8.10 7.33
CA SER A 254 -7.26 -7.30 6.84
C SER A 254 -8.15 -8.00 5.80
N PHE A 255 -7.62 -8.97 5.05
CA PHE A 255 -8.36 -9.71 4.01
C PHE A 255 -8.70 -11.17 4.39
N ASP A 256 -8.38 -11.62 5.60
CA ASP A 256 -8.38 -13.06 5.90
C ASP A 256 -9.75 -13.69 5.98
N ARG A 257 -10.76 -12.86 6.24
CA ARG A 257 -12.15 -13.28 6.38
C ARG A 257 -13.01 -12.95 5.17
N VAL A 258 -12.43 -12.40 4.10
CA VAL A 258 -13.23 -12.00 2.95
C VAL A 258 -13.94 -13.20 2.33
N GLY A 259 -15.27 -13.12 2.26
CA GLY A 259 -16.14 -14.19 1.79
C GLY A 259 -16.50 -15.26 2.82
N ALA A 260 -16.00 -15.17 4.05
CA ALA A 260 -16.40 -16.06 5.15
C ALA A 260 -17.77 -15.67 5.72
N ALA A 261 -18.43 -16.62 6.39
CA ALA A 261 -19.64 -16.34 7.16
C ALA A 261 -19.34 -15.34 8.30
N SER A 262 -20.26 -14.43 8.58
CA SER A 262 -20.07 -13.36 9.57
C SER A 262 -19.77 -13.90 10.98
N ASP A 263 -20.35 -15.04 11.33
CA ASP A 263 -20.24 -15.75 12.60
C ASP A 263 -19.08 -16.77 12.68
N SER A 264 -18.28 -16.90 11.61
CA SER A 264 -17.17 -17.85 11.60
C SER A 264 -16.08 -17.48 12.63
N THR A 265 -15.54 -18.48 13.33
CA THR A 265 -14.35 -18.28 14.16
C THR A 265 -13.15 -17.92 13.29
N TYR A 266 -12.39 -16.91 13.71
CA TYR A 266 -11.20 -16.45 13.00
C TYR A 266 -9.94 -16.83 13.75
N GLU A 267 -9.09 -17.63 13.09
CA GLU A 267 -7.74 -17.92 13.55
C GLU A 267 -6.77 -16.91 12.92
N ILE A 268 -5.99 -16.23 13.76
CA ILE A 268 -5.13 -15.12 13.33
C ILE A 268 -4.11 -15.63 12.29
N TYR A 269 -3.99 -14.89 11.19
CA TYR A 269 -3.11 -15.21 10.06
C TYR A 269 -3.54 -16.42 9.22
N GLN A 270 -4.74 -16.97 9.45
CA GLN A 270 -5.32 -17.99 8.58
C GLN A 270 -6.33 -17.37 7.61
N SER A 271 -6.01 -17.39 6.32
CA SER A 271 -6.95 -16.97 5.27
C SER A 271 -8.06 -18.02 5.14
N THR A 272 -9.29 -17.58 5.33
CA THR A 272 -10.54 -18.34 5.09
C THR A 272 -11.17 -18.01 3.74
N SER A 273 -10.53 -17.12 2.97
CA SER A 273 -10.95 -16.72 1.64
C SER A 273 -10.70 -17.83 0.62
N ASP A 274 -11.75 -18.56 0.21
CA ASP A 274 -11.69 -19.52 -0.89
C ASP A 274 -11.76 -18.86 -2.28
N SER A 275 -12.20 -17.60 -2.32
CA SER A 275 -12.18 -16.81 -3.55
C SER A 275 -10.82 -16.13 -3.70
N SER A 276 -10.20 -16.30 -4.87
CA SER A 276 -9.25 -15.30 -5.36
C SER A 276 -10.00 -13.98 -5.42
N VAL A 277 -9.93 -13.18 -4.36
CA VAL A 277 -10.77 -11.99 -4.16
C VAL A 277 -10.46 -11.00 -5.28
N MET A 278 -11.18 -11.13 -6.40
CA MET A 278 -11.22 -10.21 -7.53
C MET A 278 -11.87 -8.91 -7.05
N LEU A 279 -11.10 -8.10 -6.32
CA LEU A 279 -11.38 -6.67 -6.29
C LEU A 279 -10.75 -6.04 -7.52
N SER A 280 -11.32 -4.90 -7.90
CA SER A 280 -11.15 -4.09 -9.10
C SER A 280 -9.74 -3.83 -9.63
N ASN A 281 -8.67 -4.32 -9.01
CA ASN A 281 -7.30 -4.28 -9.53
C ASN A 281 -6.49 -5.44 -8.90
N PRO A 282 -6.49 -6.64 -9.51
CA PRO A 282 -5.80 -7.80 -8.96
C PRO A 282 -4.29 -7.59 -8.85
N ILE A 283 -3.71 -6.74 -9.69
CA ILE A 283 -2.29 -6.39 -9.66
C ILE A 283 -1.96 -5.40 -8.54
N SER A 284 -2.83 -4.41 -8.26
CA SER A 284 -2.74 -3.67 -7.00
C SER A 284 -2.80 -4.65 -5.85
N LYS A 285 -3.71 -5.62 -5.80
CA LYS A 285 -3.65 -6.61 -4.71
C LYS A 285 -2.36 -7.46 -4.70
N MET A 286 -1.86 -7.92 -5.84
CA MET A 286 -0.59 -8.67 -5.88
C MET A 286 0.58 -7.84 -5.34
N HIS A 287 0.68 -6.55 -5.68
CA HIS A 287 1.84 -5.71 -5.35
C HIS A 287 1.65 -4.72 -4.19
N THR A 288 0.41 -4.50 -3.73
CA THR A 288 0.05 -3.70 -2.54
C THR A 288 -0.24 -4.66 -1.37
N GLN A 289 -0.62 -5.93 -1.64
CA GLN A 289 -0.78 -6.94 -0.58
C GLN A 289 0.37 -7.95 -0.51
N VAL A 290 0.73 -8.63 -1.59
CA VAL A 290 1.68 -9.75 -1.50
C VAL A 290 3.14 -9.27 -1.45
N THR A 291 3.52 -8.32 -2.29
CA THR A 291 4.88 -7.75 -2.28
C THR A 291 5.22 -6.97 -0.99
N PRO A 292 4.33 -6.13 -0.42
CA PRO A 292 4.62 -5.43 0.82
C PRO A 292 4.61 -6.38 2.01
N GLN A 293 3.75 -7.42 2.00
CA GLN A 293 3.80 -8.49 3.00
C GLN A 293 5.13 -9.25 2.94
N PHE A 294 5.64 -9.58 1.75
CA PHE A 294 6.97 -10.16 1.58
C PHE A 294 8.08 -9.26 2.14
N LYS A 295 8.12 -7.98 1.73
CA LYS A 295 9.10 -7.00 2.23
C LYS A 295 9.00 -6.85 3.75
N THR A 296 7.79 -6.82 4.29
CA THR A 296 7.52 -6.68 5.73
C THR A 296 7.99 -7.91 6.52
N VAL A 297 7.77 -9.13 6.02
CA VAL A 297 8.30 -10.35 6.65
C VAL A 297 9.82 -10.33 6.71
N LEU A 298 10.50 -9.83 5.67
CA LEU A 298 11.95 -9.65 5.70
C LEU A 298 12.39 -8.60 6.72
N ILE A 299 11.67 -7.48 6.83
CA ILE A 299 11.95 -6.43 7.82
C ILE A 299 11.75 -6.97 9.24
N PHE A 300 10.65 -7.69 9.52
CA PHE A 300 10.43 -8.33 10.83
C PHE A 300 11.54 -9.32 11.17
N ARG A 301 11.97 -10.12 10.20
CA ARG A 301 13.11 -11.04 10.38
C ARG A 301 14.39 -10.27 10.69
N ALA A 302 14.68 -9.18 9.97
CA ALA A 302 15.85 -8.35 10.20
C ALA A 302 15.82 -7.70 11.60
N ILE A 303 14.66 -7.20 12.05
CA ILE A 303 14.49 -6.65 13.40
C ILE A 303 14.79 -7.74 14.44
N ARG A 304 14.20 -8.93 14.31
CA ARG A 304 14.38 -10.06 15.24
C ARG A 304 15.85 -10.50 15.35
N SER A 305 16.58 -10.46 14.24
CA SER A 305 18.01 -10.79 14.18
C SER A 305 18.94 -9.64 14.58
N SER A 306 18.41 -8.46 14.89
CA SER A 306 19.21 -7.26 15.22
C SER A 306 19.40 -7.07 16.73
N ALA A 307 20.36 -6.21 17.11
CA ALA A 307 20.58 -5.78 18.48
C ALA A 307 19.40 -4.98 19.09
N ILE A 308 18.40 -4.61 18.28
CA ILE A 308 17.20 -3.88 18.69
C ILE A 308 16.19 -4.83 19.34
N TYR A 309 16.12 -6.10 18.90
CA TYR A 309 15.12 -7.04 19.37
C TYR A 309 15.12 -7.23 20.89
N PRO A 310 16.26 -7.38 21.60
CA PRO A 310 16.29 -7.45 23.06
C PRO A 310 15.62 -6.25 23.76
N LEU A 311 15.66 -5.05 23.15
CA LEU A 311 15.08 -3.82 23.70
C LEU A 311 13.55 -3.82 23.61
N ILE A 312 12.97 -4.54 22.63
CA ILE A 312 11.53 -4.58 22.36
C ILE A 312 10.89 -5.95 22.67
N ALA A 313 11.67 -6.97 23.02
CA ALA A 313 11.23 -8.36 23.15
C ALA A 313 10.03 -8.56 24.08
N LYS A 314 9.86 -7.70 25.10
CA LYS A 314 8.72 -7.75 26.04
C LYS A 314 7.44 -7.08 25.52
N ARG A 315 7.54 -6.26 24.47
CA ARG A 315 6.46 -5.40 23.96
C ARG A 315 6.03 -5.76 22.54
N THR A 316 6.89 -6.44 21.78
CA THR A 316 6.63 -6.91 20.41
C THR A 316 5.77 -8.18 20.39
N GLU A 317 4.94 -8.31 19.36
CA GLU A 317 4.15 -9.50 19.05
C GLU A 317 4.94 -10.49 18.17
N LEU A 318 6.16 -10.14 17.73
CA LEU A 318 6.99 -10.93 16.82
C LEU A 318 7.66 -12.13 17.51
N THR A 319 6.89 -13.12 17.96
CA THR A 319 7.42 -14.41 18.46
C THR A 319 7.93 -15.30 17.33
N ASP A 320 8.71 -16.36 17.64
CA ASP A 320 9.14 -17.34 16.62
C ASP A 320 7.94 -17.99 15.92
N GLU A 321 6.88 -18.27 16.68
CA GLU A 321 5.63 -18.84 16.18
C GLU A 321 4.91 -17.90 15.21
N VAL A 322 4.83 -16.61 15.54
CA VAL A 322 4.26 -15.59 14.65
C VAL A 322 5.10 -15.46 13.39
N MET A 323 6.42 -15.40 13.50
CA MET A 323 7.32 -15.30 12.34
C MET A 323 7.18 -16.50 11.39
N GLU A 324 7.13 -17.72 11.93
CA GLU A 324 6.96 -18.92 11.12
C GLU A 324 5.57 -18.99 10.48
N THR A 325 4.54 -18.52 11.18
CA THR A 325 3.18 -18.43 10.65
C THR A 325 3.09 -17.43 9.50
N LEU A 326 3.66 -16.22 9.67
CA LEU A 326 3.73 -15.20 8.63
C LEU A 326 4.53 -15.67 7.41
N ARG A 327 5.62 -16.41 7.63
CA ARG A 327 6.43 -17.01 6.55
C ARG A 327 5.63 -18.02 5.75
N ARG A 328 5.06 -19.03 6.41
CA ARG A 328 4.27 -20.10 5.74
C ARG A 328 3.12 -19.51 4.95
N ARG A 329 2.43 -18.54 5.55
CA ARG A 329 1.36 -17.79 4.92
C ARG A 329 1.82 -17.02 3.68
N THR A 330 2.93 -16.28 3.77
CA THR A 330 3.48 -15.52 2.64
C THR A 330 3.90 -16.45 1.50
N ILE A 331 4.52 -17.60 1.82
CA ILE A 331 4.86 -18.63 0.82
C ILE A 331 3.60 -19.17 0.16
N LYS A 332 2.57 -19.55 0.95
CA LYS A 332 1.30 -20.04 0.42
C LYS A 332 0.69 -19.04 -0.56
N ARG A 333 0.54 -17.78 -0.15
CA ARG A 333 0.01 -16.71 -1.01
C ARG A 333 0.85 -16.50 -2.28
N LEU A 334 2.17 -16.39 -2.17
CA LEU A 334 3.06 -16.26 -3.33
C LEU A 334 2.94 -17.45 -4.29
N SER A 335 2.74 -18.66 -3.77
CA SER A 335 2.62 -19.89 -4.56
C SER A 335 1.29 -20.03 -5.29
N GLU A 336 0.20 -19.51 -4.72
CA GLU A 336 -1.14 -19.50 -5.33
C GLU A 336 -1.18 -18.68 -6.64
N PHE A 337 -0.22 -17.78 -6.85
CA PHE A 337 -0.12 -16.93 -8.04
C PHE A 337 0.80 -17.47 -9.19
N GLN A 338 1.26 -18.74 -9.18
CA GLN A 338 2.19 -19.31 -10.20
C GLN A 338 1.61 -19.53 -11.62
N PRO A 339 2.42 -19.65 -12.73
CA PRO A 339 3.80 -19.25 -13.00
C PRO A 339 3.88 -18.20 -14.14
N GLY A 340 2.99 -17.20 -14.16
CA GLY A 340 2.99 -16.15 -15.20
C GLY A 340 3.89 -14.95 -14.89
N HIS A 341 4.16 -14.68 -13.61
CA HIS A 341 4.79 -13.43 -13.17
C HIS A 341 6.24 -13.65 -12.70
N ARG A 342 7.21 -13.19 -13.50
CA ARG A 342 8.66 -13.33 -13.19
C ARG A 342 9.03 -12.75 -11.83
N THR A 343 8.45 -11.60 -11.45
CA THR A 343 8.76 -10.91 -10.20
C THR A 343 8.38 -11.73 -8.97
N LEU A 344 7.17 -12.30 -8.93
CA LEU A 344 6.71 -13.11 -7.79
C LEU A 344 7.51 -14.40 -7.63
N THR A 345 7.95 -14.97 -8.76
CA THR A 345 8.85 -16.13 -8.75
C THR A 345 10.23 -15.76 -8.20
N GLN A 346 10.72 -14.55 -8.50
CA GLN A 346 11.97 -14.04 -7.91
C GLN A 346 11.81 -13.76 -6.41
N ASP A 347 10.71 -13.13 -5.99
CA ASP A 347 10.41 -12.86 -4.58
C ASP A 347 10.33 -14.15 -3.77
N LEU A 348 9.63 -15.18 -4.29
CA LEU A 348 9.54 -16.48 -3.64
C LEU A 348 10.91 -17.17 -3.50
N ARG A 349 11.78 -17.08 -4.52
CA ARG A 349 13.16 -17.60 -4.43
C ARG A 349 13.99 -16.81 -3.43
N ALA A 350 13.86 -15.48 -3.41
CA ALA A 350 14.55 -14.62 -2.48
C ALA A 350 14.13 -14.93 -1.04
N LEU A 351 12.83 -15.09 -0.77
CA LEU A 351 12.30 -15.46 0.54
C LEU A 351 12.94 -16.75 1.04
N ASN A 352 12.90 -17.82 0.23
CA ASN A 352 13.45 -19.11 0.61
C ASN A 352 14.97 -19.05 0.81
N LYS A 353 15.71 -18.30 -0.02
CA LYS A 353 17.16 -18.16 0.10
C LYS A 353 17.57 -17.37 1.33
N LEU A 354 16.95 -16.22 1.57
CA LEU A 354 17.27 -15.33 2.69
C LEU A 354 16.88 -15.94 4.04
N TRP A 355 15.82 -16.75 4.07
CA TRP A 355 15.40 -17.44 5.29
C TRP A 355 16.38 -18.52 5.74
N LEU A 356 17.08 -19.16 4.79
CA LEU A 356 18.07 -20.22 5.06
C LEU A 356 19.47 -19.69 5.41
N LEU A 357 19.78 -18.43 5.10
CA LEU A 357 21.11 -17.81 5.32
C LEU A 357 21.33 -17.36 6.77
N GLU A 358 20.73 -18.07 7.72
CA GLU A 358 20.52 -17.78 9.15
C GLU A 358 21.65 -17.09 9.92
N ASN A 359 22.90 -17.20 9.47
CA ASN A 359 24.08 -16.85 10.26
C ASN A 359 25.11 -15.94 9.56
N GLN A 360 24.85 -15.47 8.33
CA GLN A 360 25.90 -14.78 7.54
C GLN A 360 25.57 -13.39 7.00
N VAL A 361 24.29 -12.98 6.96
CA VAL A 361 23.94 -11.66 6.42
C VAL A 361 23.92 -10.66 7.56
N SER A 362 24.87 -9.73 7.56
CA SER A 362 24.82 -8.58 8.47
C SER A 362 23.50 -7.84 8.23
N SER A 363 22.83 -7.45 9.32
CA SER A 363 21.56 -6.69 9.34
C SER A 363 21.56 -5.44 8.44
N VAL A 364 22.74 -4.95 8.07
CA VAL A 364 23.00 -3.77 7.24
C VAL A 364 22.69 -4.01 5.76
N GLU A 365 22.85 -5.22 5.24
CA GLU A 365 22.67 -5.53 3.82
C GLU A 365 21.20 -5.79 3.45
N LEU A 366 20.41 -6.39 4.33
CA LEU A 366 19.01 -6.75 4.04
C LEU A 366 18.09 -5.54 3.84
N ILE A 367 18.32 -4.44 4.59
CA ILE A 367 17.55 -3.19 4.44
C ILE A 367 17.95 -2.45 3.15
N GLY A 368 19.26 -2.45 2.82
CA GLY A 368 19.74 -1.92 1.54
C GLY A 368 19.20 -2.69 0.34
N VAL A 369 19.12 -4.02 0.43
CA VAL A 369 18.52 -4.89 -0.59
C VAL A 369 17.01 -4.63 -0.74
N CYS A 370 16.29 -4.31 0.34
CA CYS A 370 14.87 -3.94 0.27
C CYS A 370 14.60 -2.57 -0.36
N ASN A 371 15.60 -1.68 -0.39
CA ASN A 371 15.56 -0.37 -1.06
C ASN A 371 16.00 -0.42 -2.54
N LEU A 372 16.56 -1.55 -3.00
CA LEU A 372 17.12 -1.74 -4.35
C LEU A 372 16.23 -2.58 -5.30
N ALA A 373 15.05 -3.03 -4.86
CA ALA A 373 14.12 -3.84 -5.66
C ALA A 373 12.73 -3.21 -5.80
#